data_AF-A0A554VLT5-F1
#
_entry.id   AF-A0A554VLT5-F1
#
_cell.length_a   1.000
_cell.length_b   1.000
_cell.length_c   1.000
_cell.angle_alpha   90.00
_cell.angle_beta   90.00
_cell.angle_gamma   90.00
#
_symmetry.space_group_name_H-M   'P 1'
#
loop_
_entity.id
_entity.type
_entity.pdbx_description
1 polymer ?
#
loop_
_entity_poly.entity_id
_entity_poly.type
_entity_poly.pdbx_seq_one_letter_code
_entity_poly.pdbx_strand_id
1 'polypeptide(L)'
;MKYPLFFYMCSLFFGISYQSVAQNNIPEKVKQTFKLKYPGENDPDWHKDKNGYYESNFKIKGEHYRADFDVSGQWVETERNIKKKDLPKKIKDKIKSDFDDYKIVEIEEVDHHAKGKFYDVELKIKGKKKDIEFDENGQILN
;
A
#
# COMPACT_ATOMS: atom_id res chain seq x y z
N MET A 1 -27.60 40.99 -13.01
CA MET A 1 -27.25 40.70 -11.60
C MET A 1 -27.24 39.20 -11.42
N LYS A 2 -26.06 38.59 -11.23
CA LYS A 2 -25.91 37.16 -10.94
C LYS A 2 -24.87 37.03 -9.82
N TYR A 3 -25.29 36.50 -8.67
CA TYR A 3 -24.48 36.34 -7.47
C TYR A 3 -23.47 35.20 -7.65
N PRO A 4 -22.21 35.31 -7.19
CA PRO A 4 -21.31 34.16 -7.11
C PRO A 4 -21.63 33.34 -5.85
N LEU A 5 -21.94 32.06 -6.04
CA LEU A 5 -22.13 31.09 -4.97
C LEU A 5 -20.76 30.71 -4.41
N PHE A 6 -20.46 31.10 -3.17
CA PHE A 6 -19.24 30.70 -2.47
C PHE A 6 -19.47 29.33 -1.85
N PHE A 7 -18.91 28.26 -2.45
CA PHE A 7 -19.03 26.90 -1.91
C PHE A 7 -17.96 26.69 -0.84
N TYR A 8 -18.35 26.74 0.43
CA TYR A 8 -17.48 26.35 1.55
C TYR A 8 -17.25 24.83 1.50
N MET A 9 -16.10 24.41 0.98
CA MET A 9 -15.66 23.03 1.00
C MET A 9 -15.12 22.71 2.41
N CYS A 10 -16.01 22.25 3.29
CA CYS A 10 -15.63 21.69 4.58
C CYS A 10 -14.88 20.37 4.32
N SER A 11 -13.55 20.45 4.28
CA SER A 11 -12.67 19.30 4.13
C SER A 11 -12.63 18.55 5.45
N LEU A 12 -13.51 17.57 5.62
CA LEU A 12 -13.42 16.57 6.68
C LEU A 12 -12.17 15.73 6.43
N PHE A 13 -11.05 16.15 7.01
CA PHE A 13 -9.89 15.29 7.22
C PHE A 13 -10.30 14.21 8.22
N PHE A 14 -10.71 13.04 7.72
CA PHE A 14 -10.69 11.82 8.52
C PHE A 14 -9.22 11.51 8.79
N GLY A 15 -8.72 11.89 9.96
CA GLY A 15 -7.43 11.42 10.45
C GLY A 15 -7.50 9.91 10.60
N ILE A 16 -6.78 9.18 9.76
CA ILE A 16 -6.55 7.75 9.98
C ILE A 16 -5.65 7.67 11.21
N SER A 17 -6.24 7.34 12.35
CA SER A 17 -5.49 7.09 13.58
C SER A 17 -4.85 5.71 13.47
N TYR A 18 -3.57 5.66 13.09
CA TYR A 18 -2.79 4.44 13.19
C TYR A 18 -2.50 4.17 14.67
N GLN A 19 -2.96 3.02 15.18
CA GLN A 19 -2.63 2.60 16.54
C GLN A 19 -1.27 1.91 16.52
N SER A 20 -0.24 2.65 16.90
CA SER A 20 1.07 2.08 17.16
C SER A 20 0.97 1.00 18.23
N VAL A 21 1.67 -0.11 17.99
CA VAL A 21 1.73 -1.23 18.92
C VAL A 21 3.14 -1.29 19.46
N ALA A 22 3.26 -1.24 20.80
CA ALA A 22 4.57 -1.44 21.43
C ALA A 22 5.17 -2.76 20.96
N GLN A 23 6.46 -2.77 20.60
CA GLN A 23 7.16 -3.95 20.08
C GLN A 23 7.01 -5.20 20.97
N ASN A 24 6.84 -5.01 22.29
CA ASN A 24 6.59 -6.09 23.25
C ASN A 24 5.21 -6.75 23.13
N ASN A 25 4.23 -6.07 22.52
CA ASN A 25 2.85 -6.55 22.36
C ASN A 25 2.61 -7.29 21.03
N ILE A 26 3.65 -7.45 20.20
CA ILE A 26 3.57 -8.22 18.96
C ILE A 26 3.68 -9.72 19.28
N PRO A 27 2.78 -10.58 18.76
CA PRO A 27 2.86 -12.02 18.98
C PRO A 27 4.21 -12.60 18.55
N GLU A 28 4.75 -13.53 19.34
CA GLU A 28 6.07 -14.11 19.08
C GLU A 28 6.16 -14.77 17.69
N LYS A 29 5.07 -15.40 17.23
CA LYS A 29 4.99 -15.96 15.87
C LYS A 29 5.19 -14.90 14.78
N VAL A 30 4.58 -13.72 14.93
CA VAL A 30 4.76 -12.60 13.98
C VAL A 30 6.23 -12.17 13.95
N LYS A 31 6.85 -11.98 15.13
CA LYS A 31 8.28 -11.62 15.22
C LYS A 31 9.20 -12.66 14.58
N GLN A 32 8.90 -13.94 14.77
CA GLN A 32 9.67 -15.04 14.19
C GLN A 32 9.54 -15.06 12.66
N THR A 33 8.33 -15.00 12.12
CA THR A 33 8.11 -14.95 10.68
C THR A 33 8.77 -13.72 10.05
N PHE A 34 8.66 -12.54 10.70
CA PHE A 34 9.33 -11.32 10.25
C PHE A 34 10.86 -11.51 10.16
N LYS A 35 11.51 -11.99 11.23
CA LYS A 35 12.96 -12.21 11.25
C LYS A 35 13.43 -13.22 10.21
N LEU A 36 12.64 -14.26 9.95
CA LEU A 36 12.93 -15.24 8.90
C LEU A 36 12.83 -14.63 7.50
N LYS A 37 11.85 -13.75 7.27
CA LYS A 37 11.61 -13.14 5.97
C LYS A 37 12.58 -11.98 5.67
N TYR A 38 12.99 -11.23 6.68
CA TYR A 38 13.90 -10.08 6.56
C TYR A 38 15.13 -10.25 7.46
N PRO A 39 16.02 -11.20 7.14
CA PRO A 39 17.23 -11.41 7.93
C PRO A 39 18.10 -10.14 7.96
N GLY A 40 18.45 -9.71 9.18
CA GLY A 40 19.26 -8.51 9.41
C GLY A 40 18.48 -7.24 9.71
N GLU A 41 17.16 -7.23 9.52
CA GLU A 41 16.28 -6.17 10.04
C GLU A 41 15.94 -6.47 11.51
N ASN A 42 16.17 -5.50 12.39
CA ASN A 42 16.07 -5.67 13.84
C ASN A 42 15.22 -4.59 14.53
N ASP A 43 14.79 -3.56 13.81
CA ASP A 43 14.02 -2.45 14.35
C ASP A 43 12.76 -2.12 13.52
N PRO A 44 11.85 -3.10 13.33
CA PRO A 44 10.55 -2.81 12.70
C PRO A 44 9.65 -1.98 13.63
N ASP A 45 9.04 -0.95 13.06
CA ASP A 45 7.95 -0.20 13.69
C ASP A 45 6.61 -0.89 13.39
N TRP A 46 5.85 -1.22 14.44
CA TRP A 46 4.66 -2.05 14.31
C TRP A 46 3.37 -1.29 14.55
N HIS A 47 2.39 -1.55 13.70
CA HIS A 47 1.04 -1.01 13.79
C HIS A 47 0.03 -2.15 13.63
N LYS A 48 -1.20 -1.91 14.07
CA LYS A 48 -2.34 -2.70 13.59
C LYS A 48 -3.02 -1.98 12.44
N ASP A 49 -3.18 -2.69 11.33
CA ASP A 49 -3.90 -2.17 10.18
C ASP A 49 -5.42 -2.22 10.41
N LYS A 50 -6.18 -1.74 9.41
CA LYS A 50 -7.65 -1.76 9.44
C LYS A 50 -8.27 -3.17 9.41
N ASN A 51 -7.53 -4.17 8.92
CA ASN A 51 -7.95 -5.57 8.86
C ASN A 51 -7.60 -6.34 10.15
N GLY A 52 -6.88 -5.71 11.08
CA GLY A 52 -6.39 -6.30 12.32
C GLY A 52 -5.10 -7.10 12.16
N TYR A 53 -4.44 -6.99 11.01
CA TYR A 53 -3.10 -7.51 10.75
C TYR A 53 -2.06 -6.66 11.49
N TYR A 54 -0.91 -7.30 11.75
CA TYR A 54 0.27 -6.64 12.28
C TYR A 54 1.10 -6.17 11.08
N GLU A 55 1.11 -4.85 10.86
CA GLU A 55 1.90 -4.22 9.81
C GLU A 55 3.24 -3.77 10.40
N SER A 56 4.34 -4.16 9.76
CA SER A 56 5.68 -3.68 10.08
C SER A 56 6.16 -2.67 9.06
N ASN A 57 6.66 -1.54 9.53
CA ASN A 57 7.33 -0.51 8.74
C ASN A 57 8.83 -0.59 9.02
N PHE A 58 9.65 -0.75 7.98
CA PHE A 58 11.09 -0.97 8.12
C PHE A 58 11.87 -0.54 6.86
N LYS A 59 13.20 -0.69 6.86
CA LYS A 59 14.04 -0.29 5.73
C LYS A 59 15.02 -1.36 5.29
N ILE A 60 14.99 -1.72 4.01
CA ILE A 60 16.04 -2.53 3.39
C ILE A 60 16.90 -1.61 2.52
N LYS A 61 18.18 -1.45 2.87
CA LYS A 61 19.13 -0.59 2.13
C LYS A 61 18.64 0.86 1.96
N GLY A 62 17.91 1.38 2.95
CA GLY A 62 17.38 2.74 2.96
C GLY A 62 16.00 2.90 2.29
N GLU A 63 15.54 1.89 1.55
CA GLU A 63 14.19 1.87 0.96
C GLU A 63 13.16 1.41 1.98
N HIS A 64 12.03 2.12 2.06
CA HIS A 64 10.95 1.80 2.98
C HIS A 64 10.12 0.61 2.47
N TYR A 65 9.76 -0.28 3.39
CA TYR A 65 8.87 -1.41 3.15
C TYR A 65 7.79 -1.44 4.22
N ARG A 66 6.62 -1.93 3.83
CA ARG A 66 5.59 -2.40 4.74
C ARG A 66 5.39 -3.90 4.56
N ALA A 67 5.17 -4.61 5.65
CA ALA A 67 4.85 -6.03 5.59
C ALA A 67 3.81 -6.41 6.61
N ASP A 68 2.76 -7.07 6.12
CA ASP A 68 1.62 -7.49 6.91
C ASP A 68 1.70 -8.95 7.32
N PHE A 69 1.29 -9.19 8.55
CA PHE A 69 1.20 -10.50 9.14
C PHE A 69 -0.18 -10.68 9.77
N ASP A 70 -0.83 -11.80 9.47
CA ASP A 70 -2.12 -12.09 10.05
C ASP A 70 -2.02 -12.37 11.57
N VAL A 71 -3.17 -12.49 12.23
CA VAL A 71 -3.24 -12.73 13.67
C VAL A 71 -2.63 -14.07 14.12
N SER A 72 -2.42 -15.01 13.19
CA SER A 72 -1.76 -16.29 13.42
C SER A 72 -0.23 -16.24 13.25
N GLY A 73 0.28 -15.10 12.76
CA GLY A 73 1.69 -14.86 12.47
C GLY A 73 2.14 -15.30 11.09
N GLN A 74 1.21 -15.61 10.17
CA GLN A 74 1.56 -15.88 8.78
C GLN A 74 1.78 -14.58 8.03
N TRP A 75 2.77 -14.58 7.14
CA TRP A 75 3.03 -13.48 6.24
C TRP A 75 1.91 -13.35 5.20
N VAL A 76 1.39 -12.15 5.03
CA VAL A 76 0.35 -11.82 4.03
C VAL A 76 1.00 -11.18 2.82
N GLU A 77 1.64 -10.03 2.99
CA GLU A 77 2.23 -9.29 1.89
C GLU A 77 3.42 -8.42 2.29
N THR A 78 4.17 -7.97 1.29
CA THR A 78 5.24 -6.99 1.42
C THR A 78 5.09 -6.01 0.29
N GLU A 79 5.08 -4.73 0.64
CA GLU A 79 4.89 -3.67 -0.33
C GLU A 79 5.93 -2.57 -0.16
N ARG A 80 6.20 -1.90 -1.27
CA ARG A 80 6.97 -0.67 -1.28
C ARG A 80 6.41 0.28 -2.33
N ASN A 81 6.43 1.56 -1.99
CA ASN A 81 6.12 2.61 -2.94
C ASN A 81 7.16 2.64 -4.05
N ILE A 82 6.71 2.70 -5.30
CA ILE A 82 7.56 2.87 -6.48
C ILE A 82 7.11 4.07 -7.31
N LYS A 83 7.92 4.48 -8.30
CA LYS A 83 7.53 5.56 -9.22
C LYS A 83 6.96 4.98 -10.50
N LYS A 84 6.12 5.75 -11.21
CA LYS A 84 5.55 5.35 -12.52
C LYS A 84 6.62 4.85 -13.51
N LYS A 85 7.84 5.41 -13.46
CA LYS A 85 8.95 5.00 -14.34
C LYS A 85 9.38 3.54 -14.11
N ASP A 86 9.23 3.05 -12.88
CA ASP A 86 9.67 1.72 -12.42
C ASP A 86 8.64 0.62 -12.75
N LEU A 87 7.42 0.99 -13.16
CA LEU A 87 6.42 0.04 -13.63
C LEU A 87 6.86 -0.69 -14.92
N PRO A 88 6.46 -1.96 -15.09
CA PRO A 88 6.56 -2.67 -16.37
C PRO A 88 5.95 -1.87 -17.52
N LYS A 89 6.55 -1.99 -18.72
CA LYS A 89 6.10 -1.25 -19.91
C LYS A 89 4.62 -1.49 -20.21
N LYS A 90 4.17 -2.74 -20.11
CA LYS A 90 2.78 -3.13 -20.40
C LYS A 90 1.78 -2.43 -19.46
N ILE A 91 2.12 -2.30 -18.18
CA ILE A 91 1.29 -1.56 -17.21
C ILE A 91 1.26 -0.07 -17.55
N LYS A 92 2.42 0.54 -17.86
CA LYS A 92 2.46 1.96 -18.29
C LYS A 92 1.61 2.23 -19.52
N ASP A 93 1.66 1.33 -20.51
CA ASP A 93 0.86 1.43 -21.72
C ASP A 93 -0.64 1.29 -21.41
N LYS A 94 -1.02 0.36 -20.53
CA LYS A 94 -2.40 0.16 -20.08
C LYS A 94 -2.95 1.37 -19.32
N ILE A 95 -2.16 1.94 -18.40
CA ILE A 95 -2.49 3.18 -17.69
C ILE A 95 -2.73 4.32 -18.68
N LYS A 96 -1.85 4.47 -19.68
CA LYS A 96 -2.00 5.52 -20.70
C LYS A 96 -3.21 5.31 -21.61
N SER A 97 -3.57 4.06 -21.90
CA SER A 97 -4.72 3.76 -22.77
C SER A 97 -6.05 3.98 -22.04
N ASP A 98 -6.16 3.49 -20.81
CA ASP A 98 -7.45 3.31 -20.16
C ASP A 98 -7.69 4.29 -19.00
N PHE A 99 -6.63 4.94 -18.52
CA PHE A 99 -6.65 5.74 -17.29
C PHE A 99 -5.91 7.08 -17.41
N ASP A 100 -5.63 7.58 -18.62
CA ASP A 100 -4.83 8.81 -18.83
C ASP A 100 -5.46 10.06 -18.20
N ASP A 101 -6.78 10.10 -18.13
CA ASP A 101 -7.55 11.20 -17.54
C ASP A 101 -7.53 11.21 -16.00
N TYR A 102 -7.00 10.16 -15.36
CA TYR A 102 -7.01 10.02 -13.90
C TYR A 102 -5.64 10.33 -13.29
N LYS A 103 -5.67 11.08 -12.19
CA LYS A 103 -4.47 11.34 -11.39
C LYS A 103 -4.07 10.09 -10.61
N ILE A 104 -2.85 9.62 -10.83
CA ILE A 104 -2.20 8.65 -9.95
C ILE A 104 -1.86 9.32 -8.62
N VAL A 105 -2.27 8.68 -7.52
CA VAL A 105 -2.01 9.13 -6.15
C VAL A 105 -0.81 8.39 -5.58
N GLU A 106 -0.78 7.06 -5.76
CA GLU A 106 0.27 6.17 -5.24
C GLU A 106 0.47 4.99 -6.20
N ILE A 107 1.66 4.39 -6.15
CA ILE A 107 1.98 3.16 -6.88
C ILE A 107 2.84 2.30 -5.96
N GLU A 108 2.44 1.04 -5.82
CA GLU A 108 3.12 0.09 -4.96
C GLU A 108 3.48 -1.17 -5.75
N GLU A 109 4.69 -1.69 -5.51
CA GLU A 109 5.01 -3.07 -5.88
C GLU A 109 4.71 -3.94 -4.67
N VAL A 110 3.89 -4.98 -4.87
CA VAL A 110 3.41 -5.85 -3.80
C VAL A 110 3.79 -7.29 -4.11
N ASP A 111 4.44 -7.96 -3.15
CA ASP A 111 4.56 -9.41 -3.12
C ASP A 111 3.53 -9.95 -2.13
N HIS A 112 2.62 -10.81 -2.56
CA HIS A 112 1.53 -11.33 -1.72
C HIS A 112 1.49 -12.86 -1.72
N HIS A 113 1.18 -13.47 -0.57
CA HIS A 113 1.25 -14.92 -0.36
C HIS A 113 0.40 -15.75 -1.34
N ALA A 114 -0.80 -15.29 -1.68
CA ALA A 114 -1.70 -15.94 -2.64
C ALA A 114 -1.61 -15.43 -4.09
N LYS A 115 -1.54 -14.10 -4.29
CA LYS A 115 -1.56 -13.49 -5.63
C LYS A 115 -0.20 -13.51 -6.34
N GLY A 116 0.90 -13.73 -5.61
CA GLY A 116 2.24 -13.50 -6.13
C GLY A 116 2.55 -12.01 -6.23
N LYS A 117 3.43 -11.65 -7.15
CA LYS A 117 3.81 -10.26 -7.39
C LYS A 117 2.76 -9.53 -8.24
N PHE A 118 2.36 -8.35 -7.79
CA PHE A 118 1.52 -7.42 -8.56
C PHE A 118 1.90 -5.97 -8.27
N TYR A 119 1.23 -5.05 -8.95
CA TYR A 119 1.40 -3.61 -8.79
C TYR A 119 0.05 -2.98 -8.48
N ASP A 120 -0.06 -2.30 -7.35
CA ASP A 120 -1.24 -1.49 -7.04
C ASP A 120 -1.03 -0.05 -7.52
N VAL A 121 -2.04 0.50 -8.18
CA VAL A 121 -2.06 1.86 -8.69
C VAL A 121 -3.31 2.55 -8.16
N GLU A 122 -3.14 3.37 -7.13
CA GLU A 122 -4.23 4.16 -6.57
C GLU A 122 -4.51 5.37 -7.47
N LEU A 123 -5.69 5.41 -8.07
CA LEU A 123 -6.16 6.49 -8.94
C LEU A 123 -7.22 7.35 -8.26
N LYS A 124 -7.21 8.66 -8.53
CA LYS A 124 -8.29 9.56 -8.14
C LYS A 124 -9.38 9.63 -9.22
N ILE A 125 -10.44 8.85 -9.05
CA ILE A 125 -11.59 8.75 -9.97
C ILE A 125 -12.80 9.45 -9.36
N LYS A 126 -13.33 10.48 -10.02
CA LYS A 126 -14.49 11.26 -9.56
C LYS A 126 -14.37 11.74 -8.10
N GLY A 127 -13.15 12.14 -7.71
CA GLY A 127 -12.84 12.63 -6.37
C GLY A 127 -12.55 11.55 -5.32
N LYS A 128 -12.75 10.27 -5.63
CA LYS A 128 -12.46 9.14 -4.74
C LYS A 128 -11.18 8.42 -5.16
N LYS A 129 -10.46 7.85 -4.18
CA LYS A 129 -9.33 6.95 -4.42
C LYS A 129 -9.87 5.57 -4.80
N LYS A 130 -9.24 4.93 -5.79
CA LYS A 130 -9.53 3.56 -6.21
C LYS A 130 -8.24 2.87 -6.64
N ASP A 131 -8.01 1.70 -6.08
CA ASP A 131 -6.89 0.81 -6.38
C ASP A 131 -7.18 -0.03 -7.62
N ILE A 132 -6.22 -0.08 -8.54
CA ILE A 132 -6.25 -0.93 -9.72
C ILE A 132 -5.00 -1.80 -9.68
N GLU A 133 -5.22 -3.10 -9.45
CA GLU A 133 -4.14 -4.07 -9.34
C GLU A 133 -3.78 -4.62 -10.72
N PHE A 134 -2.50 -4.61 -11.05
CA PHE A 134 -1.97 -5.16 -12.30
C PHE A 134 -0.97 -6.28 -12.04
N ASP A 135 -1.04 -7.34 -12.82
CA ASP A 135 0.08 -8.28 -12.94
C ASP A 135 1.24 -7.66 -13.76
N GLU A 136 2.36 -8.38 -13.86
CA GLU A 136 3.52 -7.96 -14.66
C GLU A 136 3.23 -7.78 -16.16
N ASN A 137 2.15 -8.40 -16.65
CA ASN A 137 1.70 -8.32 -18.03
C ASN A 137 0.71 -7.18 -18.30
N GLY A 138 0.33 -6.41 -17.28
CA GLY A 138 -0.66 -5.35 -17.39
C GLY A 138 -2.11 -5.85 -17.44
N GLN A 139 -2.36 -7.11 -17.07
CA GLN A 139 -3.70 -7.62 -16.83
C GLN A 139 -4.20 -7.08 -15.48
N ILE A 140 -5.44 -6.58 -15.48
CA ILE A 140 -6.10 -6.13 -14.25
C ILE A 140 -6.57 -7.35 -13.46
N LEU A 141 -6.31 -7.34 -12.15
CA LEU A 141 -6.63 -8.45 -11.23
C LEU A 141 -7.93 -8.22 -10.43
N ASN A 142 -8.47 -7.00 -10.39
CA ASN A 142 -9.64 -6.60 -9.58
C ASN A 142 -10.78 -5.88 -10.34
#